data_AF-A0A7D9HXA0-F1
#
_entry.id   AF-A0A7D9HXA0-F1
#
_cell.length_a   1.000
_cell.length_b   1.000
_cell.length_c   1.000
_cell.angle_alpha   90.00
_cell.angle_beta   90.00
_cell.angle_gamma   90.00
#
_symmetry.space_group_name_H-M   'P 1'
#
loop_
_entity.id
_entity.type
_entity.pdbx_description
1 polymer ?
#
loop_
_entity_poly.entity_id
_entity_poly.type
_entity_poly.pdbx_seq_one_letter_code
_entity_poly.pdbx_strand_id
1 'polypeptide(L)'
;MSGKRTRNDAMSGRKKKSGSTAPHEIIVQRLASEPDTKQTFRPVKPREFVNFEYEELSLVNLKKACAAHFNLPASTCDILVSNKGPSCTNIGQIPHRKDKVYLVRFVVMQDDQPLSEDGVEVYYEDSISTSHPNRNYPASVSIDALLKAGKVAKPQPKNKVTITFEAFDIESREWTEVMEEELLVDTKKFASGGFRDAFHATGKKSAKNHQPTEWVVKTYNARAKSTIEGIASTSVENHCRKQVQMHAVARHFTKKFDSKAPSSF
;
A
#
# COMPACT_ATOMS: atom_id res chain seq x y z
N MET A 1 6.28 -8.68 -54.59
CA MET A 1 7.22 -7.55 -54.61
C MET A 1 6.50 -6.27 -54.16
N SER A 2 7.09 -5.57 -53.19
CA SER A 2 6.98 -4.15 -52.87
C SER A 2 5.57 -3.52 -52.72
N GLY A 3 5.11 -3.42 -51.46
CA GLY A 3 4.13 -2.42 -51.04
C GLY A 3 4.84 -1.25 -50.36
N LYS A 4 5.10 -0.16 -51.11
CA LYS A 4 5.59 1.12 -50.57
C LYS A 4 4.52 1.74 -49.67
N ARG A 5 4.86 2.02 -48.41
CA ARG A 5 4.16 3.01 -47.57
C ARG A 5 5.16 4.07 -47.12
N THR A 6 5.02 5.24 -47.72
CA THR A 6 5.59 6.53 -47.30
C THR A 6 5.03 6.92 -45.93
N ARG A 7 5.90 7.33 -45.00
CA ARG A 7 5.52 8.13 -43.83
C ARG A 7 6.56 9.23 -43.58
N ASN A 8 6.10 10.42 -43.94
CA ASN A 8 6.55 11.78 -43.63
C ASN A 8 7.64 11.94 -42.57
N ASP A 9 8.75 12.51 -43.03
CA ASP A 9 9.62 13.38 -42.24
C ASP A 9 8.83 14.60 -41.77
N ALA A 10 8.78 14.79 -40.45
CA ALA A 10 8.44 16.08 -39.85
C ALA A 10 9.62 16.53 -38.99
N MET A 11 10.40 17.46 -39.55
CA MET A 11 11.35 18.28 -38.81
C MET A 11 10.62 18.94 -37.64
N SER A 12 11.01 18.57 -36.42
CA SER A 12 10.61 19.31 -35.21
C SER A 12 11.76 20.21 -34.80
N GLY A 13 11.51 21.51 -34.93
CA GLY A 13 12.43 22.59 -34.64
C GLY A 13 12.99 22.56 -33.22
N ARG A 14 14.27 22.89 -33.15
CA ARG A 14 15.06 23.11 -31.94
C ARG A 14 14.51 24.30 -31.15
N LYS A 15 13.53 24.07 -30.27
CA LYS A 15 13.13 25.07 -29.25
C LYS A 15 14.19 25.11 -28.16
N LYS A 16 15.00 26.18 -28.14
CA LYS A 16 15.74 26.64 -26.96
C LYS A 16 14.74 26.78 -25.81
N LYS A 17 14.83 25.93 -24.78
CA LYS A 17 14.09 26.15 -23.54
C LYS A 17 14.83 27.18 -22.69
N SER A 18 14.14 28.28 -22.46
CA SER A 18 14.38 29.27 -21.40
C SER A 18 14.47 28.60 -20.03
N GLY A 19 15.19 29.27 -19.11
CA GLY A 19 15.70 28.77 -17.83
C GLY A 19 14.77 27.83 -17.04
N SER A 20 15.34 26.70 -16.63
CA SER A 20 14.70 25.78 -15.68
C SER A 20 14.64 26.46 -14.33
N THR A 21 13.44 26.81 -13.85
CA THR A 21 13.19 27.12 -12.44
C THR A 21 13.79 26.00 -11.57
N ALA A 22 14.50 26.37 -10.51
CA ALA A 22 15.10 25.40 -9.62
C ALA A 22 14.03 24.54 -8.90
N PRO A 23 14.31 23.26 -8.62
CA PRO A 23 13.39 22.42 -7.86
C PRO A 23 13.31 22.90 -6.40
N HIS A 24 12.13 22.80 -5.78
CA HIS A 24 11.96 23.08 -4.33
C HIS A 24 12.71 22.08 -3.43
N GLU A 25 13.04 20.90 -3.95
CA GLU A 25 13.70 19.83 -3.21
C GLU A 25 14.69 19.08 -4.11
N ILE A 26 15.87 18.77 -3.56
CA ILE A 26 16.93 18.02 -4.23
C ILE A 26 17.26 16.75 -3.44
N ILE A 27 17.73 15.71 -4.13
CA ILE A 27 18.14 14.46 -3.48
C ILE A 27 19.66 14.50 -3.31
N VAL A 28 20.16 14.30 -2.09
CA VAL A 28 21.59 14.34 -1.79
C VAL A 28 22.05 13.00 -1.23
N GLN A 29 23.17 12.51 -1.76
CA GLN A 29 23.90 11.38 -1.22
C GLN A 29 25.16 11.91 -0.55
N ARG A 30 25.19 11.88 0.79
CA ARG A 30 26.40 12.22 1.55
C ARG A 30 27.43 11.09 1.45
N LEU A 31 28.65 11.46 1.08
CA LEU A 31 29.80 10.61 0.97
C LEU A 31 30.84 10.96 2.04
N ALA A 32 31.74 10.02 2.32
CA ALA A 32 32.88 10.23 3.22
C ALA A 32 33.78 11.36 2.72
N SER A 33 34.46 12.04 3.64
CA SER A 33 35.43 13.10 3.32
C SER A 33 36.59 12.53 2.50
N GLU A 34 37.11 11.39 2.94
CA GLU A 34 38.24 10.67 2.34
C GLU A 34 37.79 9.45 1.52
N PRO A 35 38.49 9.15 0.41
CA PRO A 35 38.22 7.97 -0.37
C PRO A 35 38.77 6.71 0.31
N ASP A 36 38.19 5.54 -0.02
CA ASP A 36 38.72 4.27 0.45
C ASP A 36 39.99 3.83 -0.32
N THR A 37 40.54 2.66 0.04
CA THR A 37 41.72 2.05 -0.61
C THR A 37 41.59 1.86 -2.13
N LYS A 38 40.37 1.92 -2.69
CA LYS A 38 40.07 1.81 -4.12
C LYS A 38 39.70 3.17 -4.74
N GLN A 39 40.10 4.27 -4.10
CA GLN A 39 39.78 5.65 -4.51
C GLN A 39 38.27 5.89 -4.66
N THR A 40 37.45 5.22 -3.85
CA THR A 40 35.99 5.34 -3.91
C THR A 40 35.46 6.00 -2.64
N PHE A 41 34.73 7.08 -2.80
CA PHE A 41 34.03 7.73 -1.69
C PHE A 41 32.78 6.94 -1.33
N ARG A 42 32.72 6.47 -0.08
CA ARG A 42 31.61 5.63 0.39
C ARG A 42 30.44 6.47 0.91
N PRO A 43 29.18 6.06 0.65
CA PRO A 43 28.02 6.62 1.32
C PRO A 43 28.15 6.55 2.84
N VAL A 44 27.95 7.68 3.52
CA VAL A 44 27.94 7.73 5.00
C VAL A 44 26.55 7.35 5.53
N LYS A 45 25.50 7.79 4.85
CA LYS A 45 24.10 7.56 5.21
C LYS A 45 23.24 7.31 3.95
N PRO A 46 21.99 6.84 4.10
CA PRO A 46 21.02 6.81 3.00
C PRO A 46 20.83 8.19 2.35
N ARG A 47 20.24 8.22 1.16
CA ARG A 47 19.93 9.48 0.46
C ARG A 47 18.92 10.29 1.25
N GLU A 48 19.14 11.59 1.30
CA GLU A 48 18.28 12.53 2.01
C GLU A 48 17.69 13.53 1.03
N PHE A 49 16.47 13.96 1.32
CA PHE A 49 15.85 15.07 0.61
C PHE A 49 16.25 16.38 1.30
N VAL A 50 16.79 17.31 0.52
CA VAL A 50 17.28 18.61 1.00
C VAL A 50 16.40 19.70 0.42
N ASN A 51 15.88 20.56 1.29
CA ASN A 51 15.09 21.72 0.88
C ASN A 51 15.96 22.68 0.06
N PHE A 52 15.44 23.18 -1.05
CA PHE A 52 16.17 24.09 -1.95
C PHE A 52 15.37 25.37 -2.14
N GLU A 53 15.73 26.40 -1.39
CA GLU A 53 15.01 27.67 -1.30
C GLU A 53 15.49 28.73 -2.32
N TYR A 54 16.42 28.36 -3.20
CA TYR A 54 17.02 29.29 -4.17
C TYR A 54 16.31 29.23 -5.51
N GLU A 55 16.15 30.37 -6.18
CA GLU A 55 15.48 30.45 -7.48
C GLU A 55 16.31 29.82 -8.62
N GLU A 56 17.64 29.88 -8.51
CA GLU A 56 18.58 29.36 -9.51
C GLU A 56 19.37 28.14 -9.02
N LEU A 57 19.41 27.11 -9.87
CA LEU A 57 20.20 25.90 -9.67
C LEU A 57 21.68 26.15 -10.04
N SER A 58 22.42 26.74 -9.11
CA SER A 58 23.87 26.96 -9.20
C SER A 58 24.65 26.07 -8.24
N LEU A 59 25.94 25.85 -8.51
CA LEU A 59 26.81 25.05 -7.65
C LEU A 59 26.98 25.69 -6.26
N VAL A 60 26.98 27.01 -6.19
CA VAL A 60 27.05 27.77 -4.94
C VAL A 60 25.78 27.57 -4.10
N ASN A 61 24.60 27.65 -4.73
CA ASN A 61 23.33 27.47 -4.04
C ASN A 61 23.14 26.02 -3.58
N LEU A 62 23.61 25.04 -4.36
CA LEU A 62 23.64 23.64 -3.94
C LEU A 62 24.49 23.43 -2.69
N LYS A 63 25.70 24.02 -2.65
CA LYS A 63 26.57 23.96 -1.48
C LYS A 63 25.92 24.58 -0.25
N LYS A 64 25.28 25.75 -0.40
CA LYS A 64 24.56 26.43 0.69
C LYS A 64 23.37 25.62 1.21
N ALA A 65 22.57 25.04 0.32
CA ALA A 65 21.43 24.20 0.71
C ALA A 65 21.88 22.95 1.48
N CYS A 66 22.93 22.27 0.99
CA CYS A 66 23.49 21.09 1.67
C CYS A 66 24.12 21.47 3.02
N ALA A 67 24.87 22.55 3.07
CA ALA A 67 25.48 23.09 4.28
C ALA A 67 24.44 23.40 5.37
N ALA A 68 23.34 24.06 5.00
CA ALA A 68 22.24 24.35 5.91
C ALA A 68 21.56 23.07 6.42
N HIS A 69 21.30 22.09 5.55
CA HIS A 69 20.66 20.82 5.93
C HIS A 69 21.51 19.97 6.87
N PHE A 70 22.84 19.94 6.66
CA PHE A 70 23.76 19.15 7.46
C PHE A 70 24.40 19.92 8.63
N ASN A 71 24.02 21.19 8.85
CA ASN A 71 24.61 22.09 9.84
C ASN A 71 26.14 22.18 9.74
N LEU A 72 26.68 22.32 8.53
CA LEU A 72 28.11 22.42 8.26
C LEU A 72 28.44 23.67 7.44
N PRO A 73 29.66 24.23 7.51
CA PRO A 73 30.02 25.42 6.74
C PRO A 73 29.98 25.15 5.23
N ALA A 74 29.41 26.08 4.45
CA ALA A 74 29.34 25.93 2.99
C ALA A 74 30.72 25.86 2.30
N SER A 75 31.77 26.40 2.95
CA SER A 75 33.17 26.30 2.51
C SER A 75 33.68 24.86 2.50
N THR A 76 33.19 24.02 3.42
CA THR A 76 33.59 22.61 3.54
C THR A 76 32.83 21.71 2.57
N CYS A 77 31.71 22.19 2.00
CA CYS A 77 30.87 21.40 1.10
C CYS A 77 31.52 21.26 -0.28
N ASP A 78 31.73 20.03 -0.72
CA ASP A 78 32.28 19.70 -2.03
C ASP A 78 31.34 18.73 -2.77
N ILE A 79 31.12 18.99 -4.07
CA ILE A 79 30.15 18.24 -4.88
C ILE A 79 30.95 17.40 -5.89
N LEU A 80 30.68 16.10 -5.99
CA LEU A 80 31.44 15.20 -6.86
C LEU A 80 30.70 14.85 -8.14
N VAL A 81 31.45 14.59 -9.21
CA VAL A 81 30.92 14.10 -10.49
C VAL A 81 30.38 12.67 -10.35
N SER A 82 31.09 11.82 -9.62
CA SER A 82 30.71 10.44 -9.34
C SER A 82 31.33 9.98 -8.02
N ASN A 83 31.00 8.78 -7.56
CA ASN A 83 31.61 8.18 -6.36
C ASN A 83 33.12 7.93 -6.46
N LYS A 84 33.69 8.01 -7.67
CA LYS A 84 35.14 7.95 -7.95
C LYS A 84 35.64 9.20 -8.68
N GLY A 85 34.75 10.16 -8.92
CA GLY A 85 34.98 11.29 -9.79
C GLY A 85 35.58 12.47 -9.03
N PRO A 86 36.22 13.40 -9.75
CA PRO A 86 36.72 14.63 -9.14
C PRO A 86 35.57 15.52 -8.64
N SER A 87 35.95 16.55 -7.88
CA SER A 87 35.07 17.65 -7.51
C SER A 87 34.56 18.40 -8.75
N CYS A 88 33.28 18.74 -8.73
CA CYS A 88 32.63 19.57 -9.72
C CYS A 88 33.12 21.01 -9.57
N THR A 89 33.68 21.57 -10.64
CA THR A 89 34.01 22.99 -10.76
C THR A 89 32.88 23.80 -11.40
N ASN A 90 31.96 23.14 -12.11
CA ASN A 90 30.78 23.78 -12.66
C ASN A 90 29.53 22.88 -12.57
N ILE A 91 28.35 23.50 -12.67
CA ILE A 91 27.07 22.78 -12.67
C ILE A 91 26.90 21.88 -13.91
N GLY A 92 27.68 22.11 -14.97
CA GLY A 92 27.68 21.32 -16.22
C GLY A 92 28.20 19.90 -16.06
N GLN A 93 29.13 19.69 -15.12
CA GLN A 93 29.79 18.41 -14.89
C GLN A 93 28.95 17.40 -14.13
N ILE A 94 27.85 17.82 -13.48
CA ILE A 94 26.99 16.93 -12.71
C ILE A 94 26.24 16.01 -13.68
N PRO A 95 26.55 14.70 -13.70
CA PRO A 95 25.90 13.78 -14.62
C PRO A 95 24.44 13.59 -14.22
N HIS A 96 23.59 13.29 -15.20
CA HIS A 96 22.18 12.99 -14.96
C HIS A 96 21.41 14.06 -14.16
N ARG A 97 21.46 15.34 -14.57
CA ARG A 97 20.60 16.42 -14.02
C ARG A 97 19.10 16.06 -13.92
N LYS A 98 18.66 15.05 -14.69
CA LYS A 98 17.29 14.54 -14.71
C LYS A 98 16.93 13.67 -13.50
N ASP A 99 17.91 12.97 -12.93
CA ASP A 99 17.70 11.97 -11.85
C ASP A 99 17.93 12.56 -10.45
N LYS A 100 18.31 13.84 -10.37
CA LYS A 100 18.33 14.73 -9.19
C LYS A 100 19.14 14.26 -7.97
N VAL A 101 20.04 13.27 -8.10
CA VAL A 101 20.92 12.86 -6.99
C VAL A 101 22.26 13.59 -7.06
N TYR A 102 22.54 14.41 -6.07
CA TYR A 102 23.80 15.14 -5.91
C TYR A 102 24.71 14.41 -4.93
N LEU A 103 25.94 14.13 -5.36
CA LEU A 103 26.96 13.49 -4.52
C LEU A 103 27.76 14.58 -3.80
N VAL A 104 27.73 14.56 -2.46
CA VAL A 104 28.34 15.61 -1.65
C VAL A 104 29.24 15.01 -0.59
N ARG A 105 30.42 15.60 -0.40
CA ARG A 105 31.31 15.34 0.74
C ARG A 105 31.58 16.66 1.48
N PHE A 106 31.95 16.54 2.75
CA PHE A 106 32.39 17.68 3.54
C PHE A 106 33.87 17.51 3.87
N VAL A 107 34.72 18.39 3.35
CA VAL A 107 36.16 18.40 3.58
C VAL A 107 36.48 19.45 4.65
N VAL A 108 37.18 19.04 5.71
CA VAL A 108 37.64 19.99 6.72
C VAL A 108 38.79 20.77 6.10
N MET A 109 38.62 22.09 5.92
CA MET A 109 39.74 22.95 5.54
C MET A 109 40.62 23.15 6.77
N GLN A 110 41.91 22.89 6.63
CA GLN A 110 42.88 22.92 7.74
C GLN A 110 43.38 24.33 8.09
N ASP A 111 42.77 25.39 7.54
CA ASP A 111 43.39 26.73 7.48
C ASP A 111 42.68 27.85 8.26
N ASP A 112 41.81 27.53 9.23
CA ASP A 112 41.37 28.53 10.24
C ASP A 112 41.89 28.14 11.63
N GLN A 113 43.20 27.96 11.75
CA GLN A 113 43.87 28.13 13.04
C GLN A 113 44.17 29.62 13.25
N PRO A 114 43.46 30.33 14.15
CA PRO A 114 44.07 31.50 14.75
C PRO A 114 45.30 31.04 15.52
N LEU A 115 46.48 31.38 15.02
CA LEU A 115 47.72 31.36 15.80
C LEU A 115 47.51 32.28 17.01
N SER A 116 47.25 31.71 18.18
CA SER A 116 47.46 32.38 19.46
C SER A 116 48.35 31.52 20.34
N GLU A 117 49.48 32.09 20.72
CA GLU A 117 50.38 31.64 21.76
C GLU A 117 49.59 31.45 23.06
N ASP A 118 49.20 30.22 23.35
CA ASP A 118 49.12 29.63 24.69
C ASP A 118 48.49 28.24 24.53
N GLY A 119 49.26 27.20 24.83
CA GLY A 119 48.99 25.81 24.45
C GLY A 119 47.73 25.20 25.07
N VAL A 120 46.58 25.40 24.41
CA VAL A 120 45.36 24.62 24.62
C VAL A 120 44.96 23.96 23.32
N GLU A 121 45.04 22.64 23.29
CA GLU A 121 44.62 21.76 22.21
C GLU A 121 43.09 21.83 22.08
N VAL A 122 42.58 22.56 21.10
CA VAL A 122 41.14 22.59 20.80
C VAL A 122 40.79 21.33 20.00
N TYR A 123 40.36 20.29 20.70
CA TYR A 123 39.62 19.20 20.08
C TYR A 123 38.28 19.75 19.57
N TYR A 124 38.00 19.58 18.28
CA TYR A 124 36.62 19.65 17.81
C TYR A 124 35.90 18.44 18.40
N GLU A 125 35.26 18.65 19.56
CA GLU A 125 34.35 17.69 20.16
C GLU A 125 33.25 17.34 19.15
N ASP A 126 33.31 16.14 18.61
CA ASP A 126 32.26 15.52 17.80
C ASP A 126 31.04 15.10 18.66
N SER A 127 30.79 15.82 19.76
CA SER A 127 29.80 15.49 20.78
C SER A 127 28.90 16.68 21.10
N ILE A 128 28.22 17.22 20.08
CA ILE A 128 26.86 17.70 20.34
C ILE A 128 25.99 16.45 20.46
N SER A 129 25.84 15.94 21.69
CA SER A 129 24.68 15.12 22.04
C SER A 129 23.47 16.03 22.00
N THR A 130 22.95 16.32 20.81
CA THR A 130 21.58 16.77 20.71
C THR A 130 20.74 15.61 21.23
N SER A 131 20.11 15.78 22.38
CA SER A 131 18.95 14.98 22.77
C SER A 131 17.81 15.28 21.79
N HIS A 132 18.00 14.92 20.52
CA HIS A 132 16.89 14.70 19.62
C HIS A 132 16.13 13.52 20.23
N PRO A 133 14.80 13.63 20.41
CA PRO A 133 14.01 12.48 20.84
C PRO A 133 14.40 11.34 19.90
N ASN A 134 14.92 10.25 20.46
CA ASN A 134 15.53 9.16 19.71
C ASN A 134 14.60 8.76 18.57
N ARG A 135 14.84 9.31 17.36
CA ARG A 135 14.04 9.04 16.19
C ARG A 135 14.53 7.69 15.73
N ASN A 136 13.97 6.67 16.34
CA ASN A 136 14.21 5.29 15.99
C ASN A 136 13.53 5.07 14.64
N TYR A 137 14.27 5.29 13.56
CA TYR A 137 13.79 4.96 12.23
C TYR A 137 13.76 3.44 12.13
N PRO A 138 12.62 2.83 11.77
CA PRO A 138 12.58 1.39 11.56
C PRO A 138 13.58 1.01 10.47
N ALA A 139 14.32 -0.08 10.70
CA ALA A 139 15.26 -0.61 9.71
C ALA A 139 14.54 -0.77 8.36
N SER A 140 15.16 -0.26 7.29
CA SER A 140 14.59 -0.33 5.95
C SER A 140 14.42 -1.80 5.55
N VAL A 141 13.20 -2.21 5.28
CA VAL A 141 12.90 -3.57 4.81
C VAL A 141 13.22 -3.64 3.32
N SER A 142 13.98 -4.65 2.90
CA SER A 142 14.25 -4.86 1.47
C SER A 142 12.96 -5.21 0.72
N ILE A 143 12.88 -4.87 -0.57
CA ILE A 143 11.73 -5.27 -1.40
C ILE A 143 11.58 -6.80 -1.42
N ASP A 144 12.68 -7.54 -1.40
CA ASP A 144 12.68 -9.00 -1.29
C ASP A 144 12.01 -9.47 0.02
N ALA A 145 12.36 -8.84 1.16
CA ALA A 145 11.73 -9.13 2.44
C ALA A 145 10.25 -8.72 2.49
N LEU A 146 9.86 -7.61 1.85
CA LEU A 146 8.45 -7.19 1.71
C LEU A 146 7.63 -8.16 0.85
N LEU A 147 8.18 -8.64 -0.26
CA LEU A 147 7.50 -9.57 -1.16
C LEU A 147 7.39 -10.98 -0.56
N LYS A 148 8.35 -11.35 0.30
CA LYS A 148 8.28 -12.57 1.12
C LYS A 148 7.39 -12.40 2.35
N ALA A 149 7.21 -11.17 2.82
CA ALA A 149 6.33 -10.84 3.94
C ALA A 149 4.87 -10.87 3.49
N GLY A 150 4.29 -12.07 3.54
CA GLY A 150 2.88 -12.31 3.32
C GLY A 150 2.59 -13.11 2.07
N LYS A 151 1.43 -13.76 2.06
CA LYS A 151 0.88 -14.39 0.87
C LYS A 151 -0.12 -13.43 0.25
N VAL A 152 0.00 -13.19 -1.05
CA VAL A 152 -1.03 -12.44 -1.79
C VAL A 152 -2.36 -13.18 -1.62
N ALA A 153 -3.32 -12.55 -0.94
CA ALA A 153 -4.66 -13.07 -0.82
C ALA A 153 -5.31 -13.05 -2.20
N LYS A 154 -5.38 -14.22 -2.85
CA LYS A 154 -6.09 -14.36 -4.12
C LYS A 154 -7.58 -14.13 -3.85
N PRO A 155 -8.25 -13.21 -4.57
CA PRO A 155 -9.68 -13.01 -4.41
C PRO A 155 -10.40 -14.32 -4.70
N GLN A 156 -11.27 -14.76 -3.78
CA GLN A 156 -12.13 -15.90 -4.04
C GLN A 156 -13.14 -15.50 -5.11
N PRO A 157 -13.36 -16.33 -6.16
CA PRO A 157 -14.37 -16.03 -7.15
C PRO A 157 -15.75 -16.06 -6.49
N LYS A 158 -16.51 -14.98 -6.68
CA LYS A 158 -17.87 -14.82 -6.17
C LYS A 158 -18.85 -14.66 -7.32
N ASN A 159 -20.02 -15.26 -7.16
CA ASN A 159 -21.15 -15.10 -8.07
C ASN A 159 -22.12 -14.08 -7.48
N LYS A 160 -22.60 -13.16 -8.32
CA LYS A 160 -23.67 -12.24 -7.98
C LYS A 160 -25.01 -12.96 -8.16
N VAL A 161 -25.78 -13.07 -7.08
CA VAL A 161 -27.06 -13.78 -7.05
C VAL A 161 -28.09 -12.88 -6.37
N THR A 162 -29.23 -12.70 -7.03
CA THR A 162 -30.37 -12.01 -6.43
C THR A 162 -31.26 -13.03 -5.73
N ILE A 163 -31.56 -12.81 -4.45
CA ILE A 163 -32.38 -13.69 -3.63
C ILE A 163 -33.60 -12.93 -3.14
N THR A 164 -34.77 -13.48 -3.44
CA THR A 164 -36.04 -13.09 -2.84
C THR A 164 -36.24 -13.85 -1.54
N PHE A 165 -36.35 -13.13 -0.43
CA PHE A 165 -36.61 -13.68 0.89
C PHE A 165 -38.11 -13.79 1.11
N GLU A 166 -38.59 -15.03 1.19
CA GLU A 166 -39.96 -15.34 1.55
C GLU A 166 -40.02 -15.78 3.02
N ALA A 167 -41.08 -15.39 3.71
CA ALA A 167 -41.43 -15.89 5.03
C ALA A 167 -42.82 -16.52 4.98
N PHE A 168 -43.01 -17.56 5.79
CA PHE A 168 -44.33 -18.16 5.98
C PHE A 168 -44.91 -17.64 7.30
N ASP A 169 -46.04 -16.96 7.21
CA ASP A 169 -46.81 -16.59 8.39
C ASP A 169 -47.76 -17.72 8.79
N ILE A 170 -47.73 -18.08 10.06
CA ILE A 170 -48.48 -19.23 10.61
C ILE A 170 -49.91 -18.84 10.93
N GLU A 171 -50.15 -17.57 11.28
CA GLU A 171 -51.48 -17.09 11.66
C GLU A 171 -52.36 -16.97 10.42
N SER A 172 -51.89 -16.28 9.38
CA SER A 172 -52.58 -16.20 8.09
C SER A 172 -52.45 -17.47 7.23
N ARG A 173 -51.44 -18.32 7.48
CA ARG A 173 -51.08 -19.49 6.66
C ARG A 173 -50.68 -19.12 5.23
N GLU A 174 -50.13 -17.92 5.06
CA GLU A 174 -49.74 -17.38 3.77
C GLU A 174 -48.22 -17.19 3.66
N TRP A 175 -47.74 -17.19 2.42
CA TRP A 175 -46.38 -16.80 2.10
C TRP A 175 -46.33 -15.30 1.83
N THR A 176 -45.36 -14.63 2.43
CA THR A 176 -45.14 -13.21 2.24
C THR A 176 -43.72 -12.98 1.76
N GLU A 177 -43.59 -12.18 0.71
CA GLU A 177 -42.30 -11.67 0.27
C GLU A 177 -41.84 -10.57 1.23
N VAL A 178 -40.69 -10.78 1.86
CA VAL A 178 -40.16 -9.88 2.90
C VAL A 178 -39.24 -8.84 2.28
N MET A 179 -38.34 -9.28 1.41
CA MET A 179 -37.33 -8.43 0.78
C MET A 179 -36.64 -9.14 -0.36
N GLU A 180 -36.04 -8.37 -1.25
CA GLU A 180 -35.14 -8.85 -2.29
C GLU A 180 -33.75 -8.26 -2.05
N GLU A 181 -32.72 -9.12 -2.01
CA GLU A 181 -31.34 -8.68 -1.83
C GLU A 181 -30.39 -9.34 -2.83
N GLU A 182 -29.45 -8.54 -3.30
CA GLU A 182 -28.36 -9.01 -4.14
C GLU A 182 -27.17 -9.41 -3.25
N LEU A 183 -26.78 -10.68 -3.33
CA LEU A 183 -25.68 -11.25 -2.57
C LEU A 183 -24.51 -11.63 -3.49
N LEU A 184 -23.29 -11.46 -2.98
CA LEU A 184 -22.08 -12.04 -3.56
C LEU A 184 -21.76 -13.35 -2.85
N VAL A 185 -22.03 -14.47 -3.52
CA VAL A 185 -21.88 -15.82 -2.97
C VAL A 185 -20.56 -16.44 -3.43
N ASP A 186 -19.80 -17.00 -2.51
CA ASP A 186 -18.56 -17.71 -2.82
C ASP A 186 -18.85 -18.93 -3.71
N THR A 187 -18.02 -19.12 -4.75
CA THR A 187 -18.11 -20.30 -5.63
C THR A 187 -17.76 -21.60 -4.92
N LYS A 188 -16.91 -21.52 -3.89
CA LYS A 188 -16.47 -22.67 -3.11
C LYS A 188 -17.35 -22.82 -1.87
N LYS A 189 -17.90 -24.01 -1.67
CA LYS A 189 -18.56 -24.36 -0.41
C LYS A 189 -17.55 -24.43 0.73
N PHE A 190 -17.93 -23.90 1.90
CA PHE A 190 -17.10 -24.00 3.11
C PHE A 190 -17.48 -25.23 3.95
N ALA A 191 -18.70 -25.74 3.81
CA ALA A 191 -19.17 -26.94 4.50
C ALA A 191 -20.16 -27.73 3.64
N SER A 192 -20.32 -29.01 3.96
CA SER A 192 -21.27 -29.92 3.34
C SER A 192 -21.88 -30.82 4.41
N GLY A 193 -23.20 -30.96 4.39
CA GLY A 193 -23.93 -31.93 5.21
C GLY A 193 -24.52 -33.04 4.35
N GLY A 194 -25.29 -33.95 4.97
CA GLY A 194 -25.89 -35.08 4.26
C GLY A 194 -26.76 -34.70 3.05
N PHE A 195 -27.46 -33.56 3.13
CA PHE A 195 -28.41 -33.12 2.09
C PHE A 195 -28.08 -31.78 1.44
N ARG A 196 -27.27 -30.92 2.07
CA ARG A 196 -27.05 -29.53 1.64
C ARG A 196 -25.58 -29.12 1.74
N ASP A 197 -25.16 -28.30 0.80
CA ASP A 197 -23.89 -27.59 0.80
C ASP A 197 -24.10 -26.16 1.32
N ALA A 198 -23.09 -25.61 1.99
CA ALA A 198 -23.12 -24.27 2.57
C ALA A 198 -22.01 -23.38 1.97
N PHE A 199 -22.39 -22.15 1.63
CA PHE A 199 -21.54 -21.17 0.97
C PHE A 199 -21.57 -19.87 1.78
N HIS A 200 -20.41 -19.21 1.89
CA HIS A 200 -20.36 -17.86 2.41
C HIS A 200 -20.96 -16.90 1.39
N ALA A 201 -21.70 -15.91 1.87
CA ALA A 201 -22.24 -14.85 1.04
C ALA A 201 -22.12 -13.51 1.76
N THR A 202 -21.92 -12.45 0.99
CA THR A 202 -21.86 -11.08 1.51
C THR A 202 -22.92 -10.23 0.83
N GLY A 203 -23.77 -9.59 1.62
CA GLY A 203 -24.84 -8.70 1.16
C GLY A 203 -24.43 -7.24 1.15
N LYS A 204 -25.42 -6.35 1.04
CA LYS A 204 -25.18 -4.90 1.00
C LYS A 204 -24.59 -4.43 2.34
N LYS A 205 -23.79 -3.37 2.29
CA LYS A 205 -23.25 -2.75 3.50
C LYS A 205 -24.39 -2.26 4.38
N SER A 206 -24.37 -2.65 5.65
CA SER A 206 -25.34 -2.16 6.62
C SER A 206 -25.14 -0.66 6.82
N ALA A 207 -26.24 0.11 6.72
CA ALA A 207 -26.23 1.56 6.90
C ALA A 207 -25.71 2.01 8.27
N LYS A 208 -25.77 1.13 9.29
CA LYS A 208 -25.35 1.45 10.66
C LYS A 208 -23.84 1.28 10.88
N ASN A 209 -23.21 0.26 10.29
CA ASN A 209 -21.85 -0.16 10.68
C ASN A 209 -20.84 -0.16 9.51
N HIS A 210 -21.24 0.25 8.29
CA HIS A 210 -20.40 0.26 7.08
C HIS A 210 -19.77 -1.10 6.68
N GLN A 211 -20.05 -2.17 7.44
CA GLN A 211 -19.64 -3.52 7.14
C GLN A 211 -20.68 -4.24 6.26
N PRO A 212 -20.23 -5.07 5.30
CA PRO A 212 -21.12 -5.94 4.55
C PRO A 212 -21.82 -6.92 5.49
N THR A 213 -23.11 -7.18 5.26
CA THR A 213 -23.82 -8.23 5.96
C THR A 213 -23.28 -9.60 5.55
N GLU A 214 -23.01 -10.46 6.53
CA GLU A 214 -22.55 -11.83 6.29
C GLU A 214 -23.74 -12.80 6.29
N TRP A 215 -23.75 -13.68 5.30
CA TRP A 215 -24.82 -14.63 5.05
C TRP A 215 -24.26 -16.03 4.81
N VAL A 216 -25.09 -17.03 5.09
CA VAL A 216 -24.83 -18.43 4.72
C VAL A 216 -25.93 -18.89 3.77
N VAL A 217 -25.55 -19.13 2.51
CA VAL A 217 -26.47 -19.67 1.51
C VAL A 217 -26.33 -21.18 1.51
N LYS A 218 -27.46 -21.89 1.64
CA LYS A 218 -27.50 -23.36 1.63
C LYS A 218 -28.24 -23.86 0.41
N THR A 219 -27.63 -24.77 -0.34
CA THR A 219 -28.25 -25.37 -1.53
C THR A 219 -28.23 -26.89 -1.40
N TYR A 220 -29.22 -27.57 -1.99
CA TYR A 220 -29.22 -29.04 -2.00
C TYR A 220 -28.04 -29.56 -2.83
N ASN A 221 -27.37 -30.59 -2.31
CA ASN A 221 -26.33 -31.28 -3.07
C ASN A 221 -26.95 -32.07 -4.24
N ALA A 222 -26.14 -32.46 -5.23
CA ALA A 222 -26.62 -33.11 -6.45
C ALA A 222 -27.45 -34.37 -6.17
N ARG A 223 -27.04 -35.18 -5.18
CA ARG A 223 -27.77 -36.39 -4.75
C ARG A 223 -29.15 -36.06 -4.20
N ALA A 224 -29.25 -35.06 -3.33
CA ALA A 224 -30.51 -34.64 -2.74
C ALA A 224 -31.43 -34.02 -3.80
N LYS A 225 -30.92 -33.23 -4.74
CA LYS A 225 -31.70 -32.69 -5.86
C LYS A 225 -32.35 -33.79 -6.69
N SER A 226 -31.56 -34.78 -7.12
CA SER A 226 -32.07 -35.94 -7.86
C SER A 226 -33.12 -36.74 -7.07
N THR A 227 -32.95 -36.86 -5.76
CA THR A 227 -33.92 -37.53 -4.88
C THR A 227 -35.24 -36.74 -4.80
N ILE A 228 -35.17 -35.42 -4.63
CA ILE A 228 -36.35 -34.54 -4.52
C ILE A 228 -37.15 -34.58 -5.84
N GLU A 229 -36.45 -34.41 -6.95
CA GLU A 229 -37.08 -34.37 -8.28
C GLU A 229 -37.62 -35.74 -8.69
N GLY A 230 -36.90 -36.83 -8.39
CA GLY A 230 -37.27 -38.17 -8.81
C GLY A 230 -38.26 -38.90 -7.91
N ILE A 231 -38.08 -38.85 -6.58
CA ILE A 231 -38.87 -39.66 -5.63
C ILE A 231 -40.08 -38.88 -5.11
N ALA A 232 -39.90 -37.60 -4.81
CA ALA A 232 -40.98 -36.77 -4.24
C ALA A 232 -41.83 -36.10 -5.33
N SER A 233 -41.51 -36.28 -6.62
CA SER A 233 -42.18 -35.67 -7.77
C SER A 233 -42.48 -34.17 -7.56
N THR A 234 -41.56 -33.46 -6.92
CA THR A 234 -41.73 -32.06 -6.52
C THR A 234 -40.51 -31.25 -6.93
N SER A 235 -40.70 -29.95 -7.13
CA SER A 235 -39.58 -29.06 -7.41
C SER A 235 -38.74 -28.82 -6.16
N VAL A 236 -37.45 -28.56 -6.36
CA VAL A 236 -36.52 -28.18 -5.27
C VAL A 236 -37.03 -26.94 -4.52
N GLU A 237 -37.67 -26.00 -5.22
CA GLU A 237 -38.26 -24.79 -4.66
C GLU A 237 -39.44 -25.11 -3.72
N ASN A 238 -40.40 -25.92 -4.17
CA ASN A 238 -41.54 -26.33 -3.35
C ASN A 238 -41.10 -27.12 -2.11
N HIS A 239 -40.09 -27.98 -2.27
CA HIS A 239 -39.49 -28.68 -1.14
C HIS A 239 -38.80 -27.71 -0.17
N CYS A 240 -38.13 -26.66 -0.66
CA CYS A 240 -37.53 -25.61 0.17
C CYS A 240 -38.60 -24.87 0.97
N ARG A 241 -39.68 -24.43 0.31
CA ARG A 241 -40.84 -23.80 0.95
C ARG A 241 -41.42 -24.68 2.05
N LYS A 242 -41.63 -25.98 1.78
CA LYS A 242 -42.10 -26.94 2.79
C LYS A 242 -41.18 -27.04 4.01
N GLN A 243 -39.85 -27.04 3.81
CA GLN A 243 -38.92 -27.05 4.94
C GLN A 243 -38.99 -25.76 5.78
N VAL A 244 -39.10 -24.60 5.12
CA VAL A 244 -39.23 -23.32 5.82
C VAL A 244 -40.55 -23.24 6.60
N GLN A 245 -41.66 -23.73 6.02
CA GLN A 245 -42.94 -23.90 6.72
C GLN A 245 -42.80 -24.78 7.97
N MET A 246 -42.20 -25.96 7.84
CA MET A 246 -41.97 -26.85 8.99
C MET A 246 -41.13 -26.17 10.08
N HIS A 247 -40.10 -25.42 9.69
CA HIS A 247 -39.26 -24.69 10.62
C HIS A 247 -40.00 -23.54 11.31
N ALA A 248 -40.86 -22.83 10.60
CA ALA A 248 -41.73 -21.80 11.17
C ALA A 248 -42.67 -22.42 12.22
N VAL A 249 -43.34 -23.52 11.89
CA VAL A 249 -44.24 -24.25 12.81
C VAL A 249 -43.49 -24.72 14.07
N ALA A 250 -42.31 -25.31 13.92
CA ALA A 250 -41.48 -25.71 15.06
C ALA A 250 -41.09 -24.52 15.96
N ARG A 251 -40.73 -23.37 15.36
CA ARG A 251 -40.45 -22.13 16.10
C ARG A 251 -41.68 -21.60 16.85
N HIS A 252 -42.87 -21.72 16.26
CA HIS A 252 -44.09 -21.31 16.93
C HIS A 252 -44.46 -22.25 18.09
N PHE A 253 -44.25 -23.56 17.95
CA PHE A 253 -44.42 -24.50 19.06
C PHE A 253 -43.45 -24.22 20.21
N THR A 254 -42.17 -23.99 19.92
CA THR A 254 -41.17 -23.65 20.95
C THR A 254 -41.52 -22.36 21.68
N LYS A 255 -41.94 -21.30 20.99
CA LYS A 255 -42.44 -20.07 21.64
C LYS A 255 -43.64 -20.32 22.55
N LYS A 256 -44.59 -21.16 22.13
CA LYS A 256 -45.76 -21.54 22.96
C LYS A 256 -45.39 -22.41 24.15
N PHE A 257 -44.32 -23.19 24.03
CA PHE A 257 -43.80 -24.00 25.11
C PHE A 257 -43.07 -23.11 26.11
N ASP A 258 -42.20 -22.21 25.67
CA ASP A 258 -41.48 -21.25 26.51
C ASP A 258 -42.45 -20.37 27.32
N SER A 259 -43.59 -19.99 26.76
CA SER A 259 -44.60 -19.21 27.50
C SER A 259 -45.39 -20.01 28.53
N LYS A 260 -45.32 -21.35 28.48
CA LYS A 260 -46.04 -22.27 29.38
C LYS A 260 -45.12 -23.07 30.30
N ALA A 261 -43.82 -23.11 30.01
CA ALA A 261 -42.84 -23.84 30.80
C ALA A 261 -42.58 -23.08 32.11
N PRO A 262 -42.55 -23.76 33.26
CA PRO A 262 -42.16 -23.14 34.52
C PRO A 262 -40.74 -22.59 34.42
N SER A 263 -40.51 -21.38 34.95
CA SER A 263 -39.19 -20.72 34.97
C SER A 263 -38.19 -21.37 35.94
N SER A 264 -38.64 -22.36 36.71
CA SER A 264 -37.81 -23.19 37.58
C SER A 264 -38.09 -24.65 37.27
N PHE A 265 -37.02 -25.37 36.90
CA PHE A 265 -36.92 -26.81 36.99
C PHE A 265 -36.09 -27.16 38.22
#